data_AF-K2DYB6-F1
#
_entry.id   AF-K2DYB6-F1
#
_cell.length_a   1.000
_cell.length_b   1.000
_cell.length_c   1.000
_cell.angle_alpha   90.00
_cell.angle_beta   90.00
_cell.angle_gamma   90.00
#
_symmetry.space_group_name_H-M   'P 1'
#
loop_
_entity.id
_entity.type
_entity.pdbx_description
1 polymer ?
#
loop_
_entity_poly.entity_id
_entity_poly.type
_entity_poly.pdbx_seq_one_letter_code
_entity_poly.pdbx_strand_id
1 'polypeptide(L)'
;VESEVAALASRNAKKADLQLIGEALQQMRDEVAQGLIPREGDEAFHNAIAQACGNEVLRDTICGYWQARHGTLFERLGDYFEDQKSWDAALIEHAAVLEAIRAHDAGAARSAMQRHLKNAHRRYSASWRRAKPS
;
A
#
# COMPACT_ATOMS: atom_id res chain seq x y z
N VAL A 1 2.23 -0.54 -12.35
CA VAL A 1 3.58 -0.98 -11.90
C VAL A 1 3.45 -1.83 -10.65
N GLU A 2 2.99 -1.27 -9.52
CA GLU A 2 2.86 -1.99 -8.24
C GLU A 2 2.08 -3.32 -8.31
N SER A 3 1.03 -3.42 -9.14
CA SER A 3 0.31 -4.69 -9.31
C SER A 3 1.17 -5.82 -9.89
N GLU A 4 2.07 -5.50 -10.82
CA GLU A 4 3.02 -6.48 -11.36
C GLU A 4 4.13 -6.78 -10.35
N VAL A 5 4.53 -5.80 -9.56
CA VAL A 5 5.47 -5.98 -8.44
C VAL A 5 4.91 -6.96 -7.42
N ALA A 6 3.63 -6.85 -7.05
CA ALA A 6 2.96 -7.81 -6.16
C ALA A 6 2.89 -9.23 -6.77
N ALA A 7 2.64 -9.33 -8.08
CA ALA A 7 2.64 -10.61 -8.79
C ALA A 7 4.03 -11.27 -8.79
N LEU A 8 5.09 -10.48 -8.99
CA LEU A 8 6.47 -10.93 -8.92
C LEU A 8 6.88 -11.30 -7.49
N ALA A 9 6.47 -10.50 -6.49
CA ALA A 9 6.68 -10.81 -5.08
C ALA A 9 6.05 -12.16 -4.71
N SER A 10 4.85 -12.47 -5.23
CA SER A 10 4.22 -13.78 -5.01
C SER A 10 5.06 -14.95 -5.54
N ARG A 11 5.90 -14.73 -6.55
CA ARG A 11 6.77 -15.78 -7.12
C ARG A 11 8.12 -15.89 -6.41
N ASN A 12 8.61 -14.78 -5.86
CA ASN A 12 9.99 -14.64 -5.40
C ASN A 12 10.13 -14.53 -3.88
N ALA A 13 9.05 -14.16 -3.16
CA ALA A 13 9.08 -13.92 -1.73
C ALA A 13 9.53 -15.16 -0.96
N LYS A 14 10.49 -14.95 -0.06
CA LYS A 14 10.93 -15.93 0.93
C LYS A 14 10.20 -15.68 2.24
N LYS A 15 10.39 -16.60 3.20
CA LYS A 15 9.81 -16.48 4.54
C LYS A 15 10.15 -15.14 5.22
N ALA A 16 11.38 -14.66 5.06
CA ALA A 16 11.81 -13.37 5.61
C ALA A 16 11.07 -12.19 4.96
N ASP A 17 10.83 -12.24 3.65
CA ASP A 17 10.08 -11.19 2.95
C ASP A 17 8.61 -11.17 3.39
N LEU A 18 7.97 -12.34 3.51
CA LEU A 18 6.61 -12.47 4.03
C LEU A 18 6.47 -11.97 5.47
N GLN A 19 7.52 -12.13 6.27
CA GLN A 19 7.57 -11.60 7.62
C GLN A 19 7.61 -10.07 7.59
N LEU A 20 8.48 -9.46 6.79
CA LEU A 20 8.58 -7.99 6.67
C LEU A 20 7.28 -7.36 6.16
N ILE A 21 6.64 -7.97 5.15
CA ILE A 21 5.33 -7.50 4.65
C ILE A 21 4.26 -7.60 5.75
N GLY A 22 4.28 -8.69 6.53
CA GLY A 22 3.37 -8.89 7.66
C GLY A 22 3.58 -7.90 8.80
N GLU A 23 4.83 -7.60 9.14
CA GLU A 23 5.21 -6.61 10.16
C GLU A 23 4.74 -5.21 9.77
N ALA A 24 4.93 -4.81 8.50
CA ALA A 24 4.44 -3.53 8.00
C ALA A 24 2.90 -3.43 8.08
N LEU A 25 2.17 -4.49 7.70
CA LEU A 25 0.71 -4.52 7.86
C LEU A 25 0.29 -4.45 9.34
N GLN A 26 1.06 -5.07 10.25
CA GLN A 26 0.77 -4.99 11.67
C GLN A 26 1.01 -3.58 12.21
N GLN A 27 2.08 -2.91 11.78
CA GLN A 27 2.33 -1.51 12.11
C GLN A 27 1.13 -0.63 11.70
N MET A 28 0.61 -0.80 10.47
CA MET A 28 -0.58 -0.06 10.04
C MET A 28 -1.79 -0.31 10.95
N ARG A 29 -2.01 -1.56 11.39
CA ARG A 29 -3.11 -1.90 12.30
C ARG A 29 -2.96 -1.20 13.65
N ASP A 30 -1.74 -1.15 14.17
CA ASP A 30 -1.44 -0.55 15.47
C ASP A 30 -1.60 0.97 15.41
N GLU A 31 -1.15 1.61 14.32
CA GLU A 31 -1.33 3.04 14.05
C GLU A 31 -2.83 3.39 13.97
N VAL A 32 -3.61 2.64 13.18
CA VAL A 32 -5.07 2.82 13.04
C VAL A 32 -5.79 2.61 14.37
N ALA A 33 -5.39 1.64 15.18
CA ALA A 33 -5.98 1.40 16.50
C ALA A 33 -5.70 2.52 17.50
N GLN A 34 -4.60 3.25 17.33
CA GLN A 34 -4.23 4.43 18.12
C GLN A 34 -4.89 5.72 17.61
N GLY A 35 -5.66 5.65 16.51
CA GLY A 35 -6.24 6.82 15.86
C GLY A 35 -5.21 7.66 15.08
N LEU A 36 -4.05 7.07 14.76
CA LEU A 36 -3.03 7.67 13.92
C LEU A 36 -3.31 7.36 12.44
N ILE A 37 -2.82 8.22 11.55
CA ILE A 37 -2.84 7.98 10.11
C ILE A 37 -1.66 7.06 9.77
N PRO A 38 -1.89 5.82 9.28
CA PRO A 38 -0.85 4.81 9.12
C PRO A 38 0.04 4.98 7.87
N ARG A 39 0.51 6.21 7.59
CA ARG A 39 1.30 6.50 6.37
C ARG A 39 2.63 5.75 6.36
N GLU A 40 3.30 5.67 7.51
CA GLU A 40 4.59 5.00 7.64
C GLU A 40 4.44 3.49 7.43
N GLY A 41 3.43 2.87 8.06
CA GLY A 41 3.11 1.45 7.83
C GLY A 41 2.70 1.16 6.38
N ASP A 42 1.93 2.05 5.75
CA ASP A 42 1.49 1.92 4.35
C ASP A 42 2.71 1.93 3.41
N GLU A 43 3.60 2.91 3.54
CA GLU A 43 4.83 2.97 2.75
C GLU A 43 5.73 1.73 3.00
N ALA A 44 5.91 1.33 4.26
CA ALA A 44 6.70 0.17 4.63
C ALA A 44 6.16 -1.11 3.95
N PHE A 45 4.83 -1.26 3.88
CA PHE A 45 4.18 -2.40 3.26
C PHE A 45 4.49 -2.47 1.75
N HIS A 46 4.33 -1.35 1.04
CA HIS A 46 4.59 -1.29 -0.39
C HIS A 46 6.07 -1.48 -0.72
N ASN A 47 6.97 -0.91 0.08
CA ASN A 47 8.42 -1.09 -0.08
C ASN A 47 8.84 -2.54 0.21
N ALA A 48 8.25 -3.20 1.21
CA ALA A 48 8.52 -4.61 1.51
C ALA A 48 8.10 -5.54 0.35
N ILE A 49 6.94 -5.30 -0.26
CA ILE A 49 6.52 -6.02 -1.47
C ILE A 49 7.50 -5.76 -2.63
N ALA A 50 7.95 -4.52 -2.79
CA ALA A 50 8.90 -4.16 -3.82
C ALA A 50 10.27 -4.84 -3.64
N GLN A 51 10.74 -4.96 -2.40
CA GLN A 51 11.93 -5.75 -2.06
C GLN A 51 11.72 -7.24 -2.38
N ALA A 52 10.56 -7.80 -2.02
CA ALA A 52 10.22 -9.20 -2.25
C ALA A 52 10.09 -9.56 -3.75
N CYS A 53 9.93 -8.58 -4.64
CA CYS A 53 9.69 -8.82 -6.06
C CYS A 53 10.90 -9.37 -6.82
N GLY A 54 12.11 -9.31 -6.23
CA GLY A 54 13.33 -9.86 -6.83
C GLY A 54 13.83 -9.11 -8.07
N ASN A 55 13.38 -7.87 -8.29
CA ASN A 55 13.82 -7.00 -9.38
C ASN A 55 14.18 -5.61 -8.84
N GLU A 56 15.48 -5.29 -8.83
CA GLU A 56 15.99 -4.04 -8.25
C GLU A 56 15.48 -2.79 -8.95
N VAL A 57 15.33 -2.81 -10.29
CA VAL A 57 14.80 -1.67 -11.05
C VAL A 57 13.35 -1.38 -10.65
N LEU A 58 12.53 -2.42 -10.51
CA LEU A 58 11.15 -2.26 -10.05
C LEU A 58 11.10 -1.83 -8.58
N ARG A 59 11.97 -2.35 -7.72
CA ARG A 59 12.11 -1.90 -6.33
C ARG A 59 12.36 -0.39 -6.28
N ASP A 60 13.41 0.06 -6.97
CA ASP A 60 13.81 1.47 -6.96
C ASP A 60 12.73 2.36 -7.58
N THR A 61 11.99 1.86 -8.57
CA THR A 61 10.81 2.56 -9.13
C THR A 61 9.72 2.75 -8.08
N ILE A 62 9.37 1.72 -7.31
CA ILE A 62 8.35 1.83 -6.26
C ILE A 62 8.83 2.75 -5.14
N CYS A 63 10.07 2.60 -4.66
CA CYS A 63 10.63 3.50 -3.66
C CYS A 63 10.57 4.96 -4.13
N GLY A 64 10.92 5.23 -5.39
CA GLY A 64 10.83 6.57 -5.99
C GLY A 64 9.41 7.13 -6.02
N TYR A 65 8.40 6.30 -6.29
CA TYR A 65 7.00 6.71 -6.23
C TYR A 65 6.57 7.09 -4.82
N TRP A 66 6.99 6.35 -3.80
CA TRP A 66 6.67 6.64 -2.40
C TRP A 66 7.38 7.88 -1.88
N GLN A 67 8.67 8.04 -2.18
CA GLN A 67 9.43 9.24 -1.84
C GLN A 67 8.82 10.51 -2.46
N ALA A 68 8.28 10.42 -3.69
CA ALA A 68 7.58 11.55 -4.30
C ALA A 68 6.29 11.96 -3.55
N ARG A 69 5.72 11.08 -2.71
CA ARG A 69 4.55 11.38 -1.87
C ARG A 69 4.90 12.11 -0.57
N HIS A 70 6.19 12.26 -0.22
CA HIS A 70 6.63 13.06 0.92
C HIS A 70 6.72 14.56 0.61
N GLY A 71 6.46 14.97 -0.64
CA GLY A 71 6.43 16.39 -0.99
C GLY A 71 5.29 17.15 -0.31
N THR A 72 5.52 18.42 0.03
CA THR A 72 4.56 19.33 0.69
C THR A 72 3.16 19.38 0.07
N LEU A 73 3.06 19.17 -1.25
CA LEU A 73 1.78 19.06 -1.94
C LEU A 73 1.00 17.82 -1.50
N PHE A 74 1.65 16.65 -1.44
CA PHE A 74 1.04 15.36 -1.07
C PHE A 74 0.78 15.23 0.44
N GLU A 75 1.59 15.84 1.28
CA GLU A 75 1.33 15.92 2.73
C GLU A 75 0.00 16.61 3.01
N ARG A 76 -0.14 17.86 2.53
CA ARG A 76 -1.37 18.68 2.67
C ARG A 76 -2.59 18.03 2.05
N LEU A 77 -2.36 17.28 1.00
CA LEU A 77 -3.37 16.50 0.30
C LEU A 77 -3.82 15.36 1.25
N GLY A 78 -2.93 14.44 1.63
CA GLY A 78 -3.28 13.28 2.45
C GLY A 78 -3.98 13.61 3.79
N ASP A 79 -3.69 14.76 4.39
CA ASP A 79 -4.32 15.20 5.65
C ASP A 79 -5.84 15.46 5.50
N TYR A 80 -6.32 15.72 4.28
CA TYR A 80 -7.74 15.86 3.94
C TYR A 80 -8.39 14.56 3.44
N PHE A 81 -7.62 13.50 3.19
CA PHE A 81 -8.06 12.36 2.36
C PHE A 81 -8.56 11.14 3.10
N GLU A 82 -8.28 11.04 4.40
CA GLU A 82 -8.32 9.74 5.06
C GLU A 82 -8.98 9.84 6.43
N ASP A 83 -10.20 9.33 6.52
CA ASP A 83 -10.89 9.08 7.79
C ASP A 83 -10.66 7.62 8.25
N GLN A 84 -10.97 7.33 9.52
CA GLN A 84 -10.81 5.99 10.11
C GLN A 84 -11.44 4.89 9.23
N LYS A 85 -12.63 5.14 8.69
CA LYS A 85 -13.36 4.16 7.84
C LYS A 85 -12.60 3.84 6.56
N SER A 86 -11.94 4.84 5.98
CA SER A 86 -11.12 4.67 4.79
C SER A 86 -9.91 3.79 5.06
N TRP A 87 -9.29 3.94 6.24
CA TRP A 87 -8.16 3.11 6.66
C TRP A 87 -8.57 1.69 7.06
N ASP A 88 -9.71 1.50 7.72
CA ASP A 88 -10.25 0.16 7.99
C ASP A 88 -10.48 -0.63 6.69
N ALA A 89 -11.03 0.03 5.66
CA ALA A 89 -11.18 -0.57 4.34
C ALA A 89 -9.83 -0.86 3.67
N ALA A 90 -8.85 0.05 3.78
CA ALA A 90 -7.51 -0.16 3.25
C ALA A 90 -6.81 -1.34 3.94
N LEU A 91 -6.93 -1.52 5.26
CA LEU A 91 -6.35 -2.66 5.98
C LEU A 91 -6.86 -4.01 5.46
N ILE A 92 -8.15 -4.10 5.10
CA ILE A 92 -8.73 -5.30 4.49
C ILE A 92 -8.13 -5.54 3.10
N GLU A 93 -7.96 -4.47 2.31
CA GLU A 93 -7.35 -4.55 0.99
C GLU A 93 -5.88 -5.00 1.05
N HIS A 94 -5.08 -4.47 1.98
CA HIS A 94 -3.69 -4.85 2.21
C HIS A 94 -3.56 -6.30 2.67
N ALA A 95 -4.42 -6.74 3.61
CA ALA A 95 -4.45 -8.13 4.05
C ALA A 95 -4.71 -9.09 2.87
N ALA A 96 -5.62 -8.74 1.96
CA ALA A 96 -5.89 -9.55 0.78
C ALA A 96 -4.69 -9.65 -0.17
N VAL A 97 -3.88 -8.59 -0.27
CA VAL A 97 -2.62 -8.62 -1.04
C VAL A 97 -1.61 -9.55 -0.39
N LEU A 98 -1.36 -9.40 0.92
CA LEU A 98 -0.42 -10.24 1.66
C LEU A 98 -0.80 -11.72 1.57
N GLU A 99 -2.08 -12.05 1.75
CA GLU A 99 -2.53 -13.45 1.68
C GLU A 99 -2.36 -14.05 0.27
N ALA A 100 -2.58 -13.26 -0.79
CA ALA A 100 -2.31 -13.73 -2.14
C ALA A 100 -0.80 -13.96 -2.40
N ILE A 101 0.06 -13.09 -1.87
CA ILE A 101 1.53 -13.25 -1.94
C ILE A 101 1.96 -14.49 -1.14
N ARG A 102 1.44 -14.67 0.07
CA ARG A 102 1.69 -15.83 0.95
C ARG A 102 1.26 -17.15 0.30
N ALA A 103 0.15 -17.13 -0.43
CA ALA A 103 -0.32 -18.28 -1.19
C ALA A 103 0.47 -18.54 -2.49
N HIS A 104 1.45 -17.70 -2.81
CA HIS A 104 2.20 -17.71 -4.06
C HIS A 104 1.31 -17.60 -5.32
N ASP A 105 0.13 -16.98 -5.19
CA ASP A 105 -0.81 -16.77 -6.28
C ASP A 105 -0.56 -15.40 -6.93
N ALA A 106 0.31 -15.40 -7.94
CA ALA A 106 0.64 -14.20 -8.71
C ALA A 106 -0.58 -13.56 -9.41
N GLY A 107 -1.60 -14.34 -9.77
CA GLY A 107 -2.83 -13.84 -10.37
C GLY A 107 -3.66 -13.07 -9.36
N ALA A 108 -3.91 -13.71 -8.21
CA ALA A 108 -4.66 -13.10 -7.11
C ALA A 108 -3.96 -11.86 -6.56
N ALA A 109 -2.63 -11.88 -6.40
CA ALA A 109 -1.87 -10.75 -5.87
C ALA A 109 -1.93 -9.54 -6.80
N ARG A 110 -1.80 -9.75 -8.12
CA ARG A 110 -2.00 -8.71 -9.12
C ARG A 110 -3.38 -8.08 -9.00
N SER A 111 -4.41 -8.91 -8.98
CA SER A 111 -5.79 -8.42 -8.92
C SER A 111 -6.11 -7.73 -7.60
N ALA A 112 -5.59 -8.22 -6.47
CA ALA A 112 -5.73 -7.59 -5.17
C ALA A 112 -5.10 -6.20 -5.15
N MET A 113 -3.85 -6.08 -5.60
CA MET A 113 -3.15 -4.80 -5.65
C MET A 113 -3.82 -3.81 -6.63
N GLN A 114 -4.32 -4.28 -7.79
CA GLN A 114 -5.09 -3.44 -8.70
C GLN A 114 -6.36 -2.89 -8.04
N ARG A 115 -7.11 -3.74 -7.31
CA ARG A 115 -8.31 -3.30 -6.59
C ARG A 115 -7.98 -2.29 -5.51
N HIS A 116 -6.93 -2.56 -4.72
CA HIS A 116 -6.43 -1.65 -3.69
C HIS A 116 -6.11 -0.26 -4.29
N LEU A 117 -5.27 -0.19 -5.32
CA LEU A 117 -4.88 1.08 -5.94
C LEU A 117 -6.07 1.82 -6.57
N LYS A 118 -7.01 1.10 -7.19
CA LYS A 118 -8.24 1.68 -7.73
C LYS A 118 -9.10 2.28 -6.62
N ASN A 119 -9.19 1.61 -5.47
CA ASN A 119 -9.94 2.09 -4.32
C ASN A 119 -9.24 3.28 -3.67
N ALA A 120 -7.92 3.25 -3.52
CA ALA A 120 -7.11 4.37 -3.05
C ALA A 120 -7.30 5.61 -3.95
N HIS A 121 -7.23 5.45 -5.26
CA HIS A 121 -7.50 6.53 -6.22
C HIS A 121 -8.94 7.07 -6.12
N ARG A 122 -9.94 6.20 -5.88
CA ARG A 122 -11.33 6.64 -5.67
C ARG A 122 -11.47 7.43 -4.37
N ARG A 123 -10.85 6.98 -3.28
CA ARG A 123 -10.83 7.70 -1.99
C ARG A 123 -10.21 9.09 -2.17
N TYR A 124 -9.05 9.14 -2.81
CA TYR A 124 -8.34 10.37 -3.14
C TYR A 124 -9.18 11.33 -3.99
N SER A 125 -9.75 10.87 -5.11
CA SER A 125 -10.53 11.73 -6.02
C SER A 125 -11.90 12.16 -5.47
N ALA A 126 -12.55 11.34 -4.64
CA ALA A 126 -13.82 11.69 -4.00
C ALA A 126 -13.63 12.82 -2.98
N SER A 127 -12.54 12.76 -2.23
CA SER A 127 -12.24 13.79 -1.24
C SER A 127 -11.64 15.06 -1.88
N TRP A 128 -10.91 14.97 -3.00
CA TRP A 128 -10.44 16.16 -3.74
C TRP A 128 -11.59 17.05 -4.22
N ARG A 129 -12.72 16.44 -4.58
CA ARG A 129 -13.97 17.17 -4.92
C ARG A 129 -14.60 17.88 -3.73
N ARG A 130 -14.38 17.41 -2.50
CA ARG A 130 -14.88 18.04 -1.27
C ARG A 130 -13.98 19.18 -0.78
N ALA A 131 -12.69 19.15 -1.11
CA ALA A 131 -11.71 20.16 -0.70
C ALA A 131 -11.69 21.44 -1.57
N LYS A 132 -12.38 21.46 -2.72
CA LYS A 132 -12.54 22.69 -3.51
C LYS A 132 -13.45 23.67 -2.75
N PRO A 133 -13.00 24.91 -2.47
CA PRO A 133 -13.91 25.94 -1.98
C PRO A 133 -14.91 26.26 -3.10
N SER A 134 -16.19 26.33 -2.73
CA SER A 134 -17.28 26.88 -3.54
C SER A 134 -17.06 28.35 -3.88
#